data_AF-A0A820IN22-F1
#
_entry.id   AF-A0A820IN22-F1
#
_cell.length_a   1.000
_cell.length_b   1.000
_cell.length_c   1.000
_cell.angle_alpha   90.00
_cell.angle_beta   90.00
_cell.angle_gamma   90.00
#
_symmetry.space_group_name_H-M   'P 1'
#
loop_
_entity.id
_entity.type
_entity.pdbx_description
1 polymer ?
#
loop_
_entity_poly.entity_id
_entity_poly.type
_entity_poly.pdbx_seq_one_letter_code
_entity_poly.pdbx_strand_id
1 'polypeptide(L)'
;KSERPFLITGTLFLLLSSLTQIVQPYFFGRIVDDALTSDSMRPVTNDVLILFGINCIGAIASFLRSWVFELAGQRVVYRLRQNIFDSIIKQEVGFFDITRTGELTNRLSSDTQVLQNAVTVNISMLLRSFLQIAGSLVVMFYLEVSLTLVLMVIVPVIILFSRQYGIIVRKLRKQFQDELAGAGTTSEESISNIRTIRIFGAEKRISNHYHENLLKSYQVGKKLALNSGLFMGLVGFLAAGGIALVMWYGGKLVHERKLATGTLA
;
A
#
# COMPACT_ATOMS: atom_id res chain seq x y z
N LYS A 1 25.67 -3.77 -15.49
CA LYS A 1 25.50 -5.16 -15.00
C LYS A 1 26.06 -5.27 -13.58
N SER A 2 25.24 -5.34 -12.52
CA SER A 2 25.49 -6.15 -11.28
C SER A 2 24.37 -6.03 -10.22
N GLU A 3 23.10 -5.87 -10.59
CA GLU A 3 22.00 -5.75 -9.61
C GLU A 3 21.37 -7.10 -9.30
N ARG A 4 21.49 -8.03 -10.26
CA ARG A 4 21.01 -9.42 -10.13
C ARG A 4 21.36 -10.07 -8.79
N PRO A 5 22.61 -10.01 -8.28
CA PRO A 5 22.91 -10.64 -6.99
C PRO A 5 22.12 -10.01 -5.83
N PHE A 6 21.98 -8.67 -5.79
CA PHE A 6 21.19 -7.98 -4.77
C PHE A 6 19.69 -8.32 -4.87
N LEU A 7 19.16 -8.42 -6.08
CA LEU A 7 17.75 -8.80 -6.27
C LEU A 7 17.49 -10.25 -5.84
N ILE A 8 18.42 -11.16 -6.14
CA ILE A 8 18.32 -12.57 -5.72
C ILE A 8 18.40 -12.68 -4.20
N THR A 9 19.40 -12.07 -3.56
CA THR A 9 19.54 -12.10 -2.10
C THR A 9 18.35 -11.43 -1.41
N GLY A 10 17.89 -10.29 -1.91
CA GLY A 10 16.68 -9.63 -1.44
C GLY A 10 15.45 -10.52 -1.52
N THR A 11 15.29 -11.27 -2.62
CA THR A 11 14.18 -12.21 -2.80
C THR A 11 14.26 -13.40 -1.85
N LEU A 12 15.45 -13.91 -1.56
CA LEU A 12 15.65 -14.98 -0.57
C LEU A 12 15.25 -14.52 0.83
N PHE A 13 15.67 -13.33 1.26
CA PHE A 13 15.24 -12.76 2.54
C PHE A 13 13.74 -12.44 2.57
N LEU A 14 13.15 -12.12 1.41
CA LEU A 14 11.71 -11.96 1.25
C LEU A 14 10.95 -13.26 1.47
N LEU A 15 11.41 -14.36 0.90
CA LEU A 15 10.82 -15.68 1.15
C LEU A 15 10.94 -16.05 2.63
N LEU A 16 12.13 -15.89 3.22
CA LEU A 16 12.36 -16.21 4.62
C LEU A 16 11.45 -15.40 5.56
N SER A 17 11.41 -14.08 5.39
CA SER A 17 10.54 -13.20 6.21
C SER A 17 9.05 -13.45 5.99
N SER A 18 8.64 -13.86 4.78
CA SER A 18 7.24 -14.21 4.50
C SER A 18 6.85 -15.53 5.16
N LEU A 19 7.71 -16.55 5.12
CA LEU A 19 7.49 -17.83 5.79
C LEU A 19 7.34 -17.65 7.30
N THR A 20 8.18 -16.82 7.93
CA THR A 20 8.05 -16.54 9.37
C THR A 20 6.71 -15.92 9.74
N GLN A 21 6.13 -15.09 8.86
CA GLN A 21 4.80 -14.48 9.11
C GLN A 21 3.67 -15.47 8.89
N ILE A 22 3.80 -16.37 7.91
CA ILE A 22 2.80 -17.42 7.62
C ILE A 22 2.71 -18.44 8.76
N VAL A 23 3.83 -18.72 9.44
CA VAL A 23 3.90 -19.71 10.52
C VAL A 23 3.34 -19.19 11.86
N GLN A 24 3.25 -17.87 12.06
CA GLN A 24 2.81 -17.28 13.34
C GLN A 24 1.44 -17.76 13.82
N PRO A 25 0.36 -17.75 13.00
CA PRO A 25 -0.97 -18.17 13.46
C PRO A 25 -1.00 -19.62 13.95
N TYR A 26 -0.24 -20.51 13.32
CA TYR A 26 -0.15 -21.91 13.75
C TYR A 26 0.41 -22.05 15.17
N PHE A 27 1.44 -21.28 15.52
CA PHE A 27 1.99 -21.27 16.88
C PHE A 27 1.05 -20.60 17.88
N PHE A 28 0.33 -19.56 17.49
CA PHE A 28 -0.72 -18.99 18.32
C PHE A 28 -1.78 -20.03 18.67
N GLY A 29 -2.25 -20.78 17.67
CA GLY A 29 -3.18 -21.88 17.88
C GLY A 29 -2.63 -22.93 18.85
N ARG A 30 -1.40 -23.39 18.63
CA ARG A 30 -0.77 -24.37 19.51
C ARG A 30 -0.60 -23.87 20.94
N ILE A 31 -0.22 -22.61 21.15
CA ILE A 31 -0.14 -21.99 22.47
C ILE A 31 -1.50 -22.01 23.18
N VAL A 32 -2.59 -21.73 22.44
CA VAL A 32 -3.95 -21.79 22.97
C VAL A 32 -4.34 -23.22 23.34
N ASP A 33 -4.08 -24.19 22.48
CA ASP A 33 -4.36 -25.59 22.79
C ASP A 33 -3.55 -26.08 23.99
N ASP A 34 -2.23 -25.85 24.01
CA ASP A 34 -1.36 -26.26 25.11
C ASP A 34 -1.75 -25.60 26.44
N ALA A 35 -2.23 -24.35 26.42
CA ALA A 35 -2.73 -23.65 27.60
C ALA A 35 -4.06 -24.21 28.14
N LEU A 36 -4.87 -24.83 27.28
CA LEU A 36 -6.17 -25.40 27.64
C LEU A 36 -6.06 -26.88 28.04
N THR A 37 -5.10 -27.63 27.49
CA THR A 37 -4.97 -29.07 27.72
C THR A 37 -3.86 -29.47 28.70
N SER A 38 -2.85 -28.61 28.92
CA SER A 38 -1.70 -28.97 29.75
C SER A 38 -1.84 -28.49 31.19
N ASP A 39 -1.61 -29.38 32.17
CA ASP A 39 -1.56 -29.04 33.61
C ASP A 39 -0.34 -28.19 34.01
N SER A 40 0.62 -27.96 33.08
CA SER A 40 1.84 -27.21 33.35
C SER A 40 2.09 -26.13 32.31
N MET A 41 2.64 -24.99 32.74
CA MET A 41 2.98 -23.86 31.86
C MET A 41 4.24 -24.10 31.00
N ARG A 42 4.96 -25.21 31.21
CA ARG A 42 6.21 -25.52 30.50
C ARG A 42 6.05 -25.60 28.97
N PRO A 43 5.10 -26.36 28.41
CA PRO A 43 4.86 -26.39 26.95
C PRO A 43 4.51 -25.01 26.38
N VAL A 44 3.63 -24.27 27.06
CA VAL A 44 3.24 -22.90 26.68
C VAL A 44 4.46 -21.97 26.62
N THR A 45 5.29 -21.96 27.67
CA THR A 45 6.51 -21.14 27.71
C THR A 45 7.49 -21.53 26.60
N ASN A 46 7.64 -22.83 26.31
CA ASN A 46 8.52 -23.30 25.25
C ASN A 46 8.03 -22.84 23.86
N ASP A 47 6.73 -22.94 23.59
CA ASP A 47 6.16 -22.50 22.32
C ASP A 47 6.22 -20.98 22.16
N VAL A 48 6.02 -20.21 23.23
CA VAL A 48 6.23 -18.76 23.24
C VAL A 48 7.70 -18.40 22.95
N LEU A 49 8.67 -19.12 23.54
CA LEU A 49 10.09 -18.89 23.27
C LEU A 49 10.46 -19.24 21.82
N ILE A 50 9.93 -20.32 21.27
CA ILE A 50 10.11 -20.69 19.86
C ILE A 50 9.51 -19.61 18.95
N LEU A 51 8.27 -19.17 19.23
CA LEU A 51 7.61 -18.12 18.48
C LEU A 51 8.40 -16.80 18.55
N PHE A 52 8.93 -16.44 19.72
CA PHE A 52 9.80 -15.28 19.86
C PHE A 52 11.07 -15.40 19.01
N GLY A 53 11.73 -16.56 19.02
CA GLY A 53 12.89 -16.83 18.16
C GLY A 53 12.58 -16.71 16.66
N ILE A 54 11.45 -17.28 16.22
CA ILE A 54 10.96 -17.16 14.83
C ILE A 54 10.71 -15.69 14.47
N ASN A 55 10.13 -14.91 15.39
CA ASN A 55 9.90 -13.48 15.19
C ASN A 55 11.21 -12.69 15.08
N CYS A 56 12.21 -12.99 15.91
CA CYS A 56 13.53 -12.37 15.80
C CYS A 56 14.19 -12.67 14.45
N ILE A 57 14.17 -13.93 14.00
CA ILE A 57 14.68 -14.32 12.68
C ILE A 57 13.92 -13.60 11.56
N GLY A 58 12.60 -13.56 11.65
CA GLY A 58 11.74 -12.87 10.69
C GLY A 58 12.00 -11.36 10.62
N ALA A 59 12.24 -10.71 11.78
CA ALA A 59 12.58 -9.30 11.86
C ALA A 59 13.94 -9.00 11.20
N ILE A 60 14.96 -9.82 11.48
CA ILE A 60 16.29 -9.69 10.85
C ILE A 60 16.18 -9.92 9.34
N ALA A 61 15.45 -10.94 8.90
CA ALA A 61 15.22 -11.22 7.49
C ALA A 61 14.48 -10.06 6.80
N SER A 62 13.47 -9.47 7.45
CA SER A 62 12.72 -8.33 6.89
C SER A 62 13.59 -7.07 6.80
N PHE A 63 14.45 -6.83 7.80
CA PHE A 63 15.44 -5.76 7.77
C PHE A 63 16.42 -5.94 6.60
N LEU A 64 17.07 -7.11 6.50
CA LEU A 64 18.02 -7.43 5.43
C LEU A 64 17.37 -7.33 4.05
N ARG A 65 16.15 -7.84 3.89
CA ARG A 65 15.35 -7.69 2.68
C ARG A 65 15.19 -6.22 2.31
N SER A 66 14.69 -5.40 3.24
CA SER A 66 14.37 -3.99 2.98
C SER A 66 15.64 -3.22 2.61
N TRP A 67 16.72 -3.44 3.36
CA TRP A 67 18.01 -2.82 3.10
C TRP A 67 18.60 -3.22 1.74
N VAL A 68 18.61 -4.50 1.40
CA VAL A 68 19.16 -4.99 0.13
C VAL A 68 18.38 -4.47 -1.08
N PHE A 69 17.04 -4.48 -1.01
CA PHE A 69 16.21 -3.90 -2.07
C PHE A 69 16.45 -2.39 -2.18
N GLU A 70 16.47 -1.65 -1.08
CA GLU A 70 16.71 -0.21 -1.10
C GLU A 70 18.09 0.13 -1.69
N LEU A 71 19.13 -0.60 -1.29
CA LEU A 71 20.49 -0.43 -1.82
C LEU A 71 20.56 -0.74 -3.33
N ALA A 72 19.90 -1.81 -3.78
CA ALA A 72 19.79 -2.13 -5.20
C ALA A 72 19.15 -0.96 -5.97
N GLY A 73 18.13 -0.34 -5.39
CA GLY A 73 17.41 0.80 -5.97
C GLY A 73 18.31 2.02 -6.09
N GLN A 74 19.04 2.35 -5.02
CA GLN A 74 19.99 3.46 -5.03
C GLN A 74 21.05 3.28 -6.12
N ARG A 75 21.56 2.05 -6.29
CA ARG A 75 22.53 1.74 -7.35
C ARG A 75 21.96 1.86 -8.76
N VAL A 76 20.68 1.50 -8.95
CA VAL A 76 19.99 1.70 -10.23
C VAL A 76 19.88 3.19 -10.55
N VAL A 77 19.44 4.01 -9.59
CA VAL A 77 19.32 5.47 -9.77
C VAL A 77 20.66 6.11 -10.04
N TYR A 78 21.68 5.76 -9.28
CA TYR A 78 23.03 6.28 -9.46
C TYR A 78 23.49 6.14 -10.91
N ARG A 79 23.38 4.94 -11.48
CA ARG A 79 23.76 4.69 -12.88
C ARG A 79 22.82 5.35 -13.88
N LEU A 80 21.53 5.39 -13.58
CA LEU A 80 20.56 6.03 -14.46
C LEU A 80 20.85 7.54 -14.56
N ARG A 81 21.08 8.21 -13.43
CA ARG A 81 21.46 9.63 -13.37
C ARG A 81 22.77 9.87 -14.10
N GLN A 82 23.78 9.02 -13.89
CA GLN A 82 25.05 9.12 -14.61
C GLN A 82 24.85 9.01 -16.13
N ASN A 83 24.14 7.97 -16.60
CA ASN A 83 23.89 7.77 -18.03
C ASN A 83 23.07 8.90 -18.65
N ILE A 84 22.05 9.40 -17.95
CA ILE A 84 21.22 10.52 -18.42
C ILE A 84 22.08 11.78 -18.49
N PHE A 85 22.86 12.08 -17.45
CA PHE A 85 23.74 13.24 -17.44
C PHE A 85 24.77 13.18 -18.58
N ASP A 86 25.46 12.04 -18.72
CA ASP A 86 26.43 11.80 -19.80
C ASP A 86 25.79 11.92 -21.19
N SER A 87 24.51 11.60 -21.33
CA SER A 87 23.76 11.74 -22.59
C SER A 87 23.32 13.18 -22.84
N ILE A 88 22.94 13.93 -21.80
CA ILE A 88 22.54 15.34 -21.89
C ILE A 88 23.73 16.19 -22.32
N ILE A 89 24.90 16.03 -21.69
CA ILE A 89 26.08 16.86 -22.00
C ILE A 89 26.63 16.63 -23.42
N LYS A 90 26.26 15.52 -24.07
CA LYS A 90 26.66 15.19 -25.45
C LYS A 90 25.64 15.65 -26.51
N GLN A 91 24.53 16.27 -26.10
CA GLN A 91 23.54 16.79 -27.05
C GLN A 91 24.05 18.03 -27.78
N GLU A 92 23.51 18.28 -28.98
CA GLU A 92 23.78 19.48 -29.75
C GLU A 92 23.16 20.73 -29.10
N VAL A 93 23.69 21.92 -29.44
CA VAL A 93 23.20 23.19 -28.87
C VAL A 93 21.70 23.41 -29.17
N GLY A 94 21.22 23.01 -30.35
CA GLY A 94 19.81 23.12 -30.72
C GLY A 94 18.85 22.38 -29.79
N PHE A 95 19.30 21.31 -29.12
CA PHE A 95 18.51 20.63 -28.08
C PHE A 95 18.25 21.53 -26.87
N PHE A 96 19.25 22.34 -26.48
CA PHE A 96 19.15 23.26 -25.35
C PHE A 96 18.37 24.54 -25.68
N ASP A 97 18.24 24.88 -26.97
CA ASP A 97 17.41 26.02 -27.41
C ASP A 97 15.91 25.73 -27.24
N ILE A 98 15.50 24.47 -27.40
CA ILE A 98 14.10 24.04 -27.26
C ILE A 98 13.76 23.50 -25.86
N THR A 99 14.75 22.98 -25.12
CA THR A 99 14.53 22.30 -23.84
C THR A 99 14.96 23.17 -22.67
N ARG A 100 14.05 23.48 -21.75
CA ARG A 100 14.37 24.32 -20.58
C ARG A 100 15.29 23.59 -19.60
N THR A 101 16.32 24.27 -19.10
CA THR A 101 17.24 23.73 -18.08
C THR A 101 16.52 23.20 -16.82
N GLY A 102 15.43 23.85 -16.43
CA GLY A 102 14.60 23.40 -15.31
C GLY A 102 13.93 22.05 -15.56
N GLU A 103 13.52 21.75 -16.79
CA GLU A 103 12.95 20.46 -17.18
C GLU A 103 14.00 19.36 -17.08
N LEU A 104 15.20 19.57 -17.64
CA LEU A 104 16.31 18.62 -17.58
C LEU A 104 16.72 18.28 -16.14
N THR A 105 16.82 19.30 -15.27
CA THR A 105 17.12 19.13 -13.85
C THR A 105 16.02 18.32 -13.13
N ASN A 106 14.76 18.56 -13.47
CA ASN A 106 13.63 17.82 -12.90
C ASN A 106 13.63 16.35 -13.34
N ARG A 107 13.88 16.07 -14.63
CA ARG A 107 14.02 14.69 -15.14
C ARG A 107 15.17 13.95 -14.46
N LEU A 108 16.32 14.62 -14.26
CA LEU A 108 17.48 14.02 -13.60
C LEU A 108 17.20 13.69 -12.12
N SER A 109 16.44 14.53 -11.42
CA SER A 109 16.18 14.39 -9.98
C SER A 109 14.90 13.60 -9.69
N SER A 110 13.74 14.12 -10.09
CA SER A 110 12.40 13.59 -9.76
C SER A 110 12.06 12.33 -10.55
N ASP A 111 12.19 12.33 -11.87
CA ASP A 111 11.76 11.17 -12.68
C ASP A 111 12.60 9.92 -12.38
N THR A 112 13.91 10.09 -12.18
CA THR A 112 14.78 8.98 -11.77
C THR A 112 14.42 8.44 -10.39
N GLN A 113 13.98 9.29 -9.46
CA GLN A 113 13.51 8.89 -8.14
C GLN A 113 12.19 8.13 -8.21
N VAL A 114 11.25 8.58 -9.05
CA VAL A 114 9.98 7.87 -9.29
C VAL A 114 10.26 6.48 -9.87
N LEU A 115 11.18 6.38 -10.83
CA LEU A 115 11.58 5.09 -11.40
C LEU A 115 12.19 4.16 -10.36
N GLN A 116 13.02 4.69 -9.44
CA GLN A 116 13.57 3.92 -8.32
C GLN A 116 12.48 3.27 -7.48
N ASN A 117 11.52 4.08 -7.03
CA ASN A 117 10.46 3.63 -6.15
C ASN A 117 9.61 2.57 -6.84
N ALA A 118 9.31 2.77 -8.13
CA ALA A 118 8.58 1.81 -8.93
C ALA A 118 9.31 0.46 -9.06
N VAL A 119 10.59 0.46 -9.43
CA VAL A 119 11.34 -0.78 -9.71
C VAL A 119 11.69 -1.53 -8.43
N THR A 120 11.94 -0.82 -7.32
CA THR A 120 12.55 -1.46 -6.14
C THR A 120 11.59 -1.63 -4.99
N VAL A 121 10.82 -0.61 -4.64
CA VAL A 121 9.90 -0.66 -3.50
C VAL A 121 8.59 -1.33 -3.91
N ASN A 122 7.99 -0.90 -5.02
CA ASN A 122 6.69 -1.44 -5.44
C ASN A 122 6.79 -2.91 -5.88
N ILE A 123 7.79 -3.29 -6.67
CA ILE A 123 7.96 -4.70 -7.09
C ILE A 123 8.21 -5.61 -5.87
N SER A 124 9.06 -5.18 -4.93
CA SER A 124 9.32 -5.95 -3.70
C SER A 124 8.04 -6.12 -2.86
N MET A 125 7.26 -5.05 -2.70
CA MET A 125 5.98 -5.10 -1.98
C MET A 125 4.96 -5.98 -2.70
N LEU A 126 4.87 -5.92 -4.03
CA LEU A 126 3.98 -6.77 -4.81
C LEU A 126 4.35 -8.24 -4.66
N LEU A 127 5.64 -8.58 -4.78
CA LEU A 127 6.12 -9.95 -4.62
C LEU A 127 5.85 -10.48 -3.21
N ARG A 128 6.12 -9.67 -2.18
CA ARG A 128 5.80 -10.00 -0.79
C ARG A 128 4.31 -10.23 -0.60
N SER A 129 3.48 -9.31 -1.07
CA SER A 129 2.02 -9.40 -0.90
C SER A 129 1.47 -10.63 -1.59
N PHE A 130 1.95 -10.94 -2.80
CA PHE A 130 1.56 -12.14 -3.52
C PHE A 130 1.96 -13.42 -2.77
N LEU A 131 3.20 -13.52 -2.30
CA LEU A 131 3.69 -14.68 -1.55
C LEU A 131 2.97 -14.85 -0.21
N GLN A 132 2.64 -13.75 0.47
CA GLN A 132 1.85 -13.79 1.70
C GLN A 132 0.43 -14.26 1.44
N ILE A 133 -0.25 -13.69 0.45
CA ILE A 133 -1.61 -14.11 0.11
C ILE A 133 -1.62 -15.59 -0.27
N ALA A 134 -0.74 -16.02 -1.18
CA ALA A 134 -0.68 -17.40 -1.63
C ALA A 134 -0.31 -18.36 -0.49
N GLY A 135 0.72 -18.04 0.29
CA GLY A 135 1.19 -18.87 1.38
C GLY A 135 0.20 -18.98 2.54
N SER A 136 -0.41 -17.86 2.95
CA SER A 136 -1.46 -17.85 3.95
C SER A 136 -2.67 -18.66 3.49
N LEU A 137 -3.09 -18.53 2.22
CA LEU A 137 -4.22 -19.29 1.69
C LEU A 137 -3.95 -20.80 1.72
N VAL A 138 -2.75 -21.24 1.32
CA VAL A 138 -2.32 -22.64 1.40
C VAL A 138 -2.37 -23.16 2.83
N VAL A 139 -1.84 -22.40 3.79
CA VAL A 139 -1.87 -22.81 5.21
C VAL A 139 -3.30 -22.86 5.75
N MET A 140 -4.16 -21.89 5.42
CA MET A 140 -5.55 -21.90 5.86
C MET A 140 -6.32 -23.13 5.33
N PHE A 141 -6.14 -23.47 4.05
CA PHE A 141 -6.72 -24.68 3.47
C PHE A 141 -6.15 -25.97 4.06
N TYR A 142 -4.87 -25.97 4.43
CA TYR A 142 -4.23 -27.11 5.09
C TYR A 142 -4.74 -27.33 6.51
N LEU A 143 -4.98 -26.24 7.27
CA LEU A 143 -5.51 -26.30 8.61
C LEU A 143 -6.97 -26.75 8.59
N GLU A 144 -7.87 -25.93 8.04
CA GLU A 144 -9.31 -26.21 8.04
C GLU A 144 -10.01 -25.61 6.81
N VAL A 145 -10.41 -26.50 5.91
CA VAL A 145 -11.09 -26.14 4.65
C VAL A 145 -12.44 -25.47 4.93
N SER A 146 -13.20 -25.95 5.92
CA SER A 146 -14.55 -25.46 6.19
C SER A 146 -14.56 -24.00 6.65
N LEU A 147 -13.64 -23.61 7.56
CA LEU A 147 -13.51 -22.23 8.03
C LEU A 147 -12.98 -21.31 6.92
N THR A 148 -12.04 -21.81 6.12
CA THR A 148 -11.48 -21.07 4.99
C THR A 148 -12.55 -20.73 3.95
N LEU A 149 -13.44 -21.67 3.63
CA LEU A 149 -14.54 -21.44 2.69
C LEU A 149 -15.52 -20.37 3.18
N VAL A 150 -15.83 -20.33 4.49
CA VAL A 150 -16.68 -19.29 5.08
C VAL A 150 -16.10 -17.90 4.85
N LEU A 151 -14.79 -17.73 5.08
CA LEU A 151 -14.10 -16.47 4.81
C LEU A 151 -14.02 -16.13 3.32
N MET A 152 -13.85 -17.15 2.47
CA MET A 152 -13.73 -16.98 1.03
C MET A 152 -14.99 -16.38 0.41
N VAL A 153 -16.17 -16.57 1.01
CA VAL A 153 -17.43 -15.94 0.57
C VAL A 153 -17.39 -14.41 0.69
N ILE A 154 -16.64 -13.86 1.64
CA ILE A 154 -16.55 -12.41 1.87
C ILE A 154 -15.65 -11.73 0.82
N VAL A 155 -14.63 -12.43 0.35
CA VAL A 155 -13.64 -11.93 -0.62
C VAL A 155 -14.28 -11.40 -1.92
N PRO A 156 -15.15 -12.13 -2.66
CA PRO A 156 -15.76 -11.63 -3.88
C PRO A 156 -16.65 -10.41 -3.62
N VAL A 157 -17.32 -10.34 -2.47
CA VAL A 157 -18.13 -9.18 -2.07
C VAL A 157 -17.24 -7.94 -1.97
N ILE A 158 -16.10 -8.04 -1.27
CA ILE A 158 -15.12 -6.94 -1.16
C ILE A 158 -14.58 -6.55 -2.55
N ILE A 159 -14.26 -7.52 -3.41
CA ILE A 159 -13.75 -7.25 -4.77
C ILE A 159 -14.76 -6.46 -5.60
N LEU A 160 -16.04 -6.84 -5.56
CA LEU A 160 -17.11 -6.15 -6.29
C LEU A 160 -17.29 -4.71 -5.81
N PHE A 161 -17.35 -4.49 -4.49
CA PHE A 161 -17.44 -3.14 -3.93
C PHE A 161 -16.21 -2.30 -4.22
N SER A 162 -15.01 -2.88 -4.12
CA SER A 162 -13.74 -2.22 -4.44
C SER A 162 -13.68 -1.78 -5.90
N ARG A 163 -14.13 -2.64 -6.83
CA ARG A 163 -14.23 -2.28 -8.25
C ARG A 163 -15.18 -1.11 -8.48
N GLN A 164 -16.39 -1.16 -7.92
CA GLN A 164 -17.38 -0.10 -8.07
C GLN A 164 -16.88 1.22 -7.47
N TYR A 165 -16.31 1.17 -6.27
CA TYR A 165 -15.68 2.30 -5.60
C TYR A 165 -14.57 2.91 -6.46
N GLY A 166 -13.68 2.09 -7.02
CA GLY A 166 -12.58 2.53 -7.87
C GLY A 166 -13.06 3.29 -9.11
N ILE A 167 -14.13 2.82 -9.77
CA ILE A 167 -14.72 3.50 -10.93
C ILE A 167 -15.28 4.87 -10.54
N ILE A 168 -16.05 4.93 -9.45
CA ILE A 168 -16.67 6.18 -8.95
C ILE A 168 -15.59 7.19 -8.55
N VAL A 169 -14.61 6.76 -7.74
CA VAL A 169 -13.55 7.64 -7.23
C VAL A 169 -12.66 8.14 -8.36
N ARG A 170 -12.35 7.32 -9.37
CA ARG A 170 -11.57 7.78 -10.53
C ARG A 170 -12.27 8.91 -11.25
N LYS A 171 -13.59 8.79 -11.48
CA LYS A 171 -14.40 9.85 -12.13
C LYS A 171 -14.44 11.11 -11.27
N LEU A 172 -14.74 10.98 -9.98
CA LEU A 172 -14.82 12.12 -9.07
C LEU A 172 -13.47 12.80 -8.85
N ARG A 173 -12.36 12.06 -8.79
CA ARG A 173 -11.01 12.63 -8.69
C ARG A 173 -10.65 13.43 -9.93
N LYS A 174 -10.97 12.92 -11.12
CA LYS A 174 -10.78 13.68 -12.36
C LYS A 174 -11.57 14.98 -12.32
N GLN A 175 -12.86 14.91 -12.02
CA GLN A 175 -13.71 16.09 -11.90
C GLN A 175 -13.19 17.08 -10.85
N PHE A 176 -12.74 16.59 -9.69
CA PHE A 176 -12.16 17.43 -8.64
C PHE A 176 -10.94 18.21 -9.15
N GLN A 177 -10.05 17.54 -9.89
CA GLN A 177 -8.86 18.18 -10.46
C GLN A 177 -9.23 19.17 -11.57
N ASP A 178 -10.21 18.86 -12.41
CA ASP A 178 -10.68 19.77 -13.46
C ASP A 178 -11.26 21.07 -12.84
N GLU A 179 -12.09 20.97 -11.79
CA GLU A 179 -12.64 22.13 -11.06
C GLU A 179 -11.55 22.91 -10.31
N LEU A 180 -10.58 22.20 -9.70
CA LEU A 180 -9.46 22.81 -9.00
C LEU A 180 -8.53 23.57 -9.96
N ALA A 181 -8.31 23.04 -11.16
CA ALA A 181 -7.54 23.71 -12.20
C ALA A 181 -8.19 25.04 -12.61
N GLY A 182 -9.53 25.08 -12.71
CA GLY A 182 -10.26 26.32 -12.97
C GLY A 182 -10.02 27.41 -11.92
N ALA A 183 -10.02 27.05 -10.62
CA ALA A 183 -9.63 27.97 -9.56
C ALA A 183 -8.15 28.38 -9.67
N GLY A 184 -7.27 27.44 -10.05
CA GLY A 184 -5.85 27.70 -10.32
C GLY A 184 -5.64 28.76 -11.40
N THR A 185 -6.35 28.65 -12.53
CA THR A 185 -6.31 29.65 -13.61
C THR A 185 -6.74 31.02 -13.11
N THR A 186 -7.84 31.12 -12.35
CA THR A 186 -8.26 32.40 -11.75
C THR A 186 -7.18 32.99 -10.86
N SER A 187 -6.53 32.17 -10.04
CA SER A 187 -5.43 32.62 -9.17
C SER A 187 -4.23 33.11 -9.98
N GLU A 188 -3.83 32.38 -11.02
CA GLU A 188 -2.70 32.73 -11.87
C GLU A 188 -2.93 34.06 -12.60
N GLU A 189 -4.08 34.23 -13.24
CA GLU A 189 -4.47 35.48 -13.90
C GLU A 189 -4.52 36.65 -12.92
N SER A 190 -5.07 36.43 -11.73
CA SER A 190 -5.23 37.48 -10.72
C SER A 190 -3.88 37.94 -10.15
N ILE A 191 -2.98 37.00 -9.85
CA ILE A 191 -1.66 37.32 -9.31
C ILE A 191 -0.79 37.99 -10.38
N SER A 192 -0.83 37.49 -11.62
CA SER A 192 -0.11 38.09 -12.75
C SER A 192 -0.56 39.53 -13.02
N ASN A 193 -1.86 39.81 -12.87
CA ASN A 193 -2.47 41.13 -13.12
C ASN A 193 -2.77 41.93 -11.84
N ILE A 194 -2.05 41.68 -10.74
CA ILE A 194 -2.36 42.29 -9.44
C ILE A 194 -2.39 43.82 -9.45
N ARG A 195 -1.51 44.46 -10.25
CA ARG A 195 -1.49 45.94 -10.37
C ARG A 195 -2.80 46.48 -10.92
N THR A 196 -3.35 45.83 -11.95
CA THR A 196 -4.63 46.19 -12.56
C THR A 196 -5.76 46.06 -11.54
N ILE A 197 -5.80 44.96 -10.79
CA ILE A 197 -6.83 44.74 -9.76
C ILE A 197 -6.79 45.85 -8.70
N ARG A 198 -5.59 46.26 -8.25
CA ARG A 198 -5.41 47.35 -7.29
C ARG A 198 -5.87 48.70 -7.84
N ILE A 199 -5.54 49.02 -9.09
CA ILE A 199 -5.93 50.29 -9.73
C ILE A 199 -7.45 50.42 -9.80
N PHE A 200 -8.15 49.32 -10.09
CA PHE A 200 -9.61 49.31 -10.20
C PHE A 200 -10.34 49.01 -8.87
N GLY A 201 -9.63 48.79 -7.76
CA GLY A 201 -10.23 48.45 -6.46
C GLY A 201 -11.09 47.17 -6.49
N ALA A 202 -10.73 46.21 -7.34
CA ALA A 202 -11.56 45.04 -7.66
C ALA A 202 -11.27 43.81 -6.77
N GLU A 203 -10.50 43.95 -5.69
CA GLU A 203 -9.99 42.82 -4.89
C GLU A 203 -11.12 41.93 -4.35
N LYS A 204 -12.19 42.55 -3.82
CA LYS A 204 -13.34 41.80 -3.27
C LYS A 204 -14.09 41.02 -4.35
N ARG A 205 -14.22 41.60 -5.54
CA ARG A 205 -14.88 40.94 -6.68
C ARG A 205 -14.09 39.72 -7.14
N ILE A 206 -12.77 39.87 -7.30
CA ILE A 206 -11.89 38.77 -7.71
C ILE A 206 -11.81 37.67 -6.64
N SER A 207 -11.73 38.06 -5.36
CA SER A 207 -11.75 37.10 -4.25
C SER A 207 -13.05 36.29 -4.23
N ASN A 208 -14.21 36.92 -4.41
CA ASN A 208 -15.48 36.21 -4.50
C ASN A 208 -15.51 35.25 -5.70
N HIS A 209 -15.00 35.68 -6.86
CA HIS A 209 -14.95 34.81 -8.03
C HIS A 209 -14.06 33.57 -7.82
N TYR A 210 -12.90 33.75 -7.18
CA TYR A 210 -12.04 32.63 -6.78
C TYR A 210 -12.75 31.70 -5.80
N HIS A 211 -13.45 32.24 -4.80
CA HIS A 211 -14.22 31.43 -3.84
C HIS A 211 -15.33 30.62 -4.52
N GLU A 212 -16.05 31.20 -5.49
CA GLU A 212 -17.07 30.50 -6.27
C GLU A 212 -16.48 29.32 -7.06
N ASN A 213 -15.33 29.52 -7.71
CA ASN A 213 -14.63 28.45 -8.43
C ASN A 213 -14.10 27.38 -7.46
N LEU A 214 -13.54 27.79 -6.32
CA LEU A 214 -13.07 26.87 -5.29
C LEU A 214 -14.22 26.04 -4.70
N LEU A 215 -15.40 26.63 -4.52
CA LEU A 215 -16.58 25.95 -3.98
C LEU A 215 -17.02 24.78 -4.87
N LYS A 216 -16.86 24.86 -6.20
CA LYS A 216 -17.14 23.74 -7.12
C LYS A 216 -16.24 22.54 -6.80
N SER A 217 -14.92 22.76 -6.68
CA SER A 217 -13.97 21.71 -6.30
C SER A 217 -14.29 21.14 -4.92
N TYR A 218 -14.67 21.99 -3.96
CA TYR A 218 -15.08 21.57 -2.62
C TYR A 218 -16.31 20.67 -2.63
N GLN A 219 -17.35 20.96 -3.43
CA GLN A 219 -18.54 20.12 -3.52
C GLN A 219 -18.22 18.72 -4.08
N VAL A 220 -17.31 18.63 -5.06
CA VAL A 220 -16.81 17.33 -5.55
C VAL A 220 -15.98 16.63 -4.47
N GLY A 221 -15.15 17.38 -3.75
CA GLY A 221 -14.37 16.91 -2.59
C GLY A 221 -15.24 16.29 -1.51
N LYS A 222 -16.39 16.90 -1.17
CA LYS A 222 -17.37 16.31 -0.23
C LYS A 222 -17.88 14.95 -0.69
N LYS A 223 -18.20 14.82 -1.98
CA LYS A 223 -18.63 13.53 -2.56
C LYS A 223 -17.51 12.50 -2.50
N LEU A 224 -16.27 12.89 -2.79
CA LEU A 224 -15.11 12.02 -2.64
C LEU A 224 -14.94 11.52 -1.19
N ALA A 225 -15.02 12.44 -0.23
CA ALA A 225 -14.89 12.13 1.19
C ALA A 225 -15.97 11.15 1.65
N LEU A 226 -17.23 11.40 1.27
CA LEU A 226 -18.35 10.51 1.61
C LEU A 226 -18.15 9.10 1.02
N ASN A 227 -17.78 8.99 -0.26
CA ASN A 227 -17.55 7.69 -0.90
C ASN A 227 -16.37 6.95 -0.26
N SER A 228 -15.30 7.68 0.11
CA SER A 228 -14.13 7.09 0.78
C SER A 228 -14.49 6.58 2.18
N GLY A 229 -15.26 7.36 2.94
CA GLY A 229 -15.75 6.97 4.26
C GLY A 229 -16.68 5.76 4.21
N LEU A 230 -17.64 5.74 3.28
CA LEU A 230 -18.54 4.60 3.07
C LEU A 230 -17.77 3.33 2.70
N PHE A 231 -16.77 3.44 1.81
CA PHE A 231 -15.95 2.29 1.43
C PHE A 231 -15.15 1.74 2.60
N MET A 232 -14.46 2.61 3.35
CA MET A 232 -13.71 2.19 4.55
C MET A 232 -14.63 1.57 5.61
N GLY A 233 -15.81 2.15 5.84
CA GLY A 233 -16.81 1.62 6.76
C GLY A 233 -17.33 0.24 6.34
N LEU A 234 -17.65 0.05 5.06
CA LEU A 234 -18.10 -1.24 4.52
C LEU A 234 -17.02 -2.31 4.60
N VAL A 235 -15.77 -1.99 4.22
CA VAL A 235 -14.65 -2.93 4.32
C VAL A 235 -14.39 -3.32 5.78
N GLY A 236 -14.41 -2.34 6.70
CA GLY A 236 -14.29 -2.59 8.13
C GLY A 236 -15.40 -3.47 8.68
N PHE A 237 -16.66 -3.20 8.31
CA PHE A 237 -17.81 -4.01 8.69
C PHE A 237 -17.72 -5.45 8.16
N LEU A 238 -17.35 -5.64 6.89
CA LEU A 238 -17.19 -6.97 6.30
C LEU A 238 -16.04 -7.74 6.95
N ALA A 239 -14.92 -7.08 7.28
CA ALA A 239 -13.80 -7.70 7.97
C ALA A 239 -14.18 -8.15 9.39
N ALA A 240 -14.78 -7.26 10.19
CA ALA A 240 -15.23 -7.58 11.54
C ALA A 240 -16.35 -8.63 11.55
N GLY A 241 -17.31 -8.52 10.61
CA GLY A 241 -18.36 -9.50 10.42
C GLY A 241 -17.83 -10.87 10.01
N GLY A 242 -16.78 -10.92 9.19
CA GLY A 242 -16.08 -12.15 8.83
C GLY A 242 -15.44 -12.83 10.03
N ILE A 243 -14.75 -12.08 10.88
CA ILE A 243 -14.21 -12.60 12.15
C ILE A 243 -15.35 -13.15 13.02
N ALA A 244 -16.45 -12.42 13.17
CA ALA A 244 -17.60 -12.86 13.96
C ALA A 244 -18.23 -14.15 13.41
N LEU A 245 -18.36 -14.29 12.09
CA LEU A 245 -18.86 -15.49 11.43
C LEU A 245 -17.95 -16.70 11.64
N VAL A 246 -16.63 -16.51 11.51
CA VAL A 246 -15.64 -17.56 11.79
C VAL A 246 -15.69 -17.98 13.25
N MET A 247 -15.77 -17.03 14.18
CA MET A 247 -15.89 -17.31 15.61
C MET A 247 -17.17 -18.09 15.93
N TRP A 248 -18.30 -17.72 15.32
CA TRP A 248 -19.57 -18.43 15.52
C TRP A 248 -19.54 -19.85 14.94
N TYR A 249 -19.15 -20.00 13.68
CA TYR A 249 -19.14 -21.30 13.00
C TYR A 249 -18.05 -22.23 13.55
N GLY A 250 -16.86 -21.69 13.78
CA GLY A 250 -15.76 -22.41 14.40
C GLY A 250 -16.05 -22.77 15.86
N GLY A 251 -16.67 -21.88 16.64
CA GLY A 251 -17.09 -22.18 18.01
C GLY A 251 -18.09 -23.35 18.07
N LYS A 252 -18.99 -23.44 17.08
CA LYS A 252 -19.87 -24.60 16.91
C LYS A 252 -19.08 -25.89 16.63
N LEU A 253 -18.07 -25.84 15.76
CA LEU A 253 -17.21 -27.00 15.45
C LEU A 253 -16.39 -27.48 16.67
N VAL A 254 -15.87 -26.53 17.47
CA VAL A 254 -15.18 -26.83 18.73
C VAL A 254 -16.13 -27.47 19.74
N HIS A 255 -17.36 -26.94 19.88
CA HIS A 255 -18.37 -27.51 20.77
C HIS A 255 -18.74 -28.95 20.38
N GLU A 256 -18.83 -29.23 19.07
CA GLU A 256 -19.06 -30.57 18.53
C GLU A 256 -17.81 -31.49 18.59
N ARG A 257 -16.69 -31.04 19.18
CA ARG A 257 -15.39 -31.74 19.25
C ARG A 257 -14.81 -32.16 17.90
N LYS A 258 -15.18 -31.45 16.84
CA LYS A 258 -14.67 -31.68 15.48
C LYS A 258 -13.42 -30.88 15.15
N LEU A 259 -13.06 -29.92 16.01
CA LEU A 259 -11.99 -28.95 15.78
C LEU A 259 -11.31 -28.60 17.11
N ALA A 260 -9.99 -28.53 17.12
CA ALA A 260 -9.22 -28.10 18.28
C ALA A 260 -9.32 -26.58 18.47
N THR A 261 -9.44 -26.11 19.72
CA THR A 261 -9.59 -24.69 20.07
C THR A 261 -8.52 -23.79 19.45
N GLY A 262 -7.30 -24.28 19.32
CA GLY A 262 -6.17 -23.57 18.73
C GLY A 262 -6.27 -23.41 17.23
N THR A 263 -6.96 -24.29 16.50
CA THR A 263 -7.15 -24.13 15.05
C THR A 263 -8.08 -22.95 14.72
N LEU A 264 -8.84 -22.48 15.71
CA LEU A 264 -9.72 -21.32 15.63
C LEU A 264 -9.04 -20.00 16.04
N ALA A 265 -7.97 -20.07 16.83
CA ALA A 265 -7.24 -18.93 17.38
C ALA A 265 -6.18 -18.39 16.40
#